data_AF-A0AA93BD35-F1
#
_entry.id   AF-A0AA93BD35-F1
#
_cell.length_a   1.000
_cell.length_b   1.000
_cell.length_c   1.000
_cell.angle_alpha   90.00
_cell.angle_beta   90.00
_cell.angle_gamma   90.00
#
_symmetry.space_group_name_H-M   'P 1'
#
loop_
_entity.id
_entity.type
_entity.pdbx_description
1 polymer ?
#
loop_
_entity_poly.entity_id
_entity_poly.type
_entity_poly.pdbx_seq_one_letter_code
_entity_poly.pdbx_strand_id
1 'polypeptide(L)'
;MENNNITKQEVLKFSAEMEEEASVKMAIANVCGVNATDIRIVMGGRDTISEKIKNKMITPEILYAMDKAIISILINKDLEDALNGTTWEYEGNIQGKTRFWYYCDEVSKWILHKGSVHWDDLSNSLSHWKNVLAYNSVAMKKSELNQKFKLIKPKKK
;
A
#
# COMPACT_ATOMS: atom_id res chain seq x y z
N MET A 1 -0.94 21.61 27.28
CA MET A 1 -0.19 21.01 26.15
C MET A 1 -0.52 19.53 26.12
N GLU A 2 -0.66 19.01 24.92
CA GLU A 2 -1.55 17.91 24.51
C GLU A 2 -1.40 16.58 25.26
N ASN A 3 -2.56 15.99 25.59
CA ASN A 3 -2.67 14.62 26.08
C ASN A 3 -2.34 13.65 24.94
N ASN A 4 -1.06 13.32 24.76
CA ASN A 4 -0.55 12.29 23.86
C ASN A 4 -0.87 10.86 24.35
N ASN A 5 -2.09 10.60 24.80
CA ASN A 5 -2.57 9.24 25.02
C ASN A 5 -3.09 8.67 23.70
N ILE A 6 -2.15 8.48 22.78
CA ILE A 6 -2.34 7.72 21.56
C ILE A 6 -2.86 6.34 21.95
N THR A 7 -4.06 6.03 21.51
CA THR A 7 -4.66 4.75 21.87
C THR A 7 -4.11 3.67 20.95
N LYS A 8 -3.81 2.49 21.50
CA LYS A 8 -3.44 1.29 20.73
C LYS A 8 -4.42 1.02 19.57
N GLN A 9 -5.68 1.40 19.75
CA GLN A 9 -6.74 1.22 18.76
C GLN A 9 -6.55 2.09 17.53
N GLU A 10 -6.10 3.33 17.68
CA GLU A 10 -5.80 4.24 16.55
C GLU A 10 -4.62 3.73 15.72
N VAL A 11 -3.55 3.24 16.37
CA VAL A 11 -2.40 2.62 15.67
C VAL A 11 -2.84 1.42 14.84
N LEU A 12 -3.68 0.55 15.43
CA LEU A 12 -4.15 -0.66 14.78
C LEU A 12 -5.08 -0.35 13.61
N LYS A 13 -5.96 0.65 13.76
CA LYS A 13 -6.85 1.10 12.69
C LYS A 13 -6.04 1.66 11.51
N PHE A 14 -5.13 2.59 11.79
CA PHE A 14 -4.26 3.18 10.76
C PHE A 14 -3.41 2.11 10.05
N SER A 15 -2.86 1.16 10.81
CA SER A 15 -2.12 0.04 10.24
C SER A 15 -2.98 -0.85 9.33
N ALA A 16 -4.24 -1.10 9.70
CA ALA A 16 -5.15 -1.91 8.90
C ALA A 16 -5.52 -1.20 7.58
N GLU A 17 -5.71 0.11 7.63
CA GLU A 17 -5.98 0.94 6.44
C GLU A 17 -4.81 0.87 5.44
N MET A 18 -3.56 0.96 5.92
CA MET A 18 -2.38 0.79 5.06
C MET A 18 -2.28 -0.61 4.43
N GLU A 19 -2.63 -1.66 5.19
CA GLU A 19 -2.65 -3.04 4.70
C GLU A 19 -3.75 -3.26 3.66
N GLU A 20 -4.91 -2.62 3.82
CA GLU A 20 -6.00 -2.64 2.86
C GLU A 20 -5.59 -1.94 1.55
N GLU A 21 -5.05 -0.72 1.64
CA GLU A 21 -4.60 0.04 0.45
C GLU A 21 -3.54 -0.75 -0.32
N ALA A 22 -2.56 -1.33 0.38
CA ALA A 22 -1.56 -2.19 -0.24
C ALA A 22 -2.19 -3.38 -0.98
N SER A 23 -3.18 -4.04 -0.36
CA SER A 23 -3.84 -5.21 -0.93
C SER A 23 -4.66 -4.86 -2.19
N VAL A 24 -5.40 -3.75 -2.14
CA VAL A 24 -6.22 -3.29 -3.27
C VAL A 24 -5.35 -2.87 -4.45
N LYS A 25 -4.34 -2.02 -4.22
CA LYS A 25 -3.42 -1.57 -5.28
C LYS A 25 -2.67 -2.76 -5.90
N MET A 26 -2.26 -3.74 -5.10
CA MET A 26 -1.67 -4.99 -5.60
C MET A 26 -2.64 -5.79 -6.49
N ALA A 27 -3.92 -5.90 -6.10
CA ALA A 27 -4.91 -6.62 -6.90
C ALA A 27 -5.14 -5.96 -8.26
N ILE A 28 -5.27 -4.63 -8.30
CA ILE A 28 -5.41 -3.86 -9.54
C ILE A 28 -4.15 -3.99 -10.40
N ALA A 29 -2.96 -3.87 -9.80
CA ALA A 29 -1.69 -4.02 -10.51
C ALA A 29 -1.53 -5.41 -11.15
N ASN A 30 -1.98 -6.48 -10.48
CA ASN A 30 -1.98 -7.83 -11.04
C ASN A 30 -2.85 -7.95 -12.30
N VAL A 31 -4.02 -7.28 -12.34
CA VAL A 31 -4.86 -7.22 -13.55
C VAL A 31 -4.07 -6.58 -14.69
N CYS A 32 -3.32 -5.53 -14.41
CA CYS A 32 -2.42 -4.88 -15.37
C CYS A 32 -1.14 -5.69 -15.69
N GLY A 33 -1.03 -6.95 -15.25
CA GLY A 33 0.14 -7.79 -15.52
C GLY A 33 1.40 -7.38 -14.75
N VAL A 34 1.26 -6.69 -13.62
CA VAL A 34 2.36 -6.36 -12.69
C VAL A 34 2.27 -7.28 -11.48
N ASN A 35 3.28 -8.12 -11.26
CA ASN A 35 3.28 -9.08 -10.16
C ASN A 35 4.10 -8.59 -8.95
N ALA A 36 3.93 -9.27 -7.80
CA ALA A 36 4.62 -8.92 -6.55
C ALA A 36 6.14 -9.04 -6.62
N THR A 37 6.68 -9.91 -7.49
CA THR A 37 8.13 -10.07 -7.69
C THR A 37 8.71 -8.89 -8.45
N ASP A 38 8.04 -8.41 -9.50
CA ASP A 38 8.46 -7.24 -10.27
C ASP A 38 8.52 -6.00 -9.38
N ILE A 39 7.48 -5.80 -8.58
CA ILE A 39 7.39 -4.70 -7.62
C ILE A 39 8.54 -4.78 -6.61
N ARG A 40 8.81 -5.97 -6.07
CA ARG A 40 9.95 -6.18 -5.15
C ARG A 40 11.28 -5.85 -5.81
N ILE A 41 11.49 -6.22 -7.07
CA ILE A 41 12.73 -5.92 -7.80
C ILE A 41 12.92 -4.40 -7.92
N VAL A 42 11.87 -3.67 -8.30
CA VAL A 42 11.93 -2.21 -8.47
C VAL A 42 12.08 -1.47 -7.15
N MET A 43 11.36 -1.89 -6.10
CA MET A 43 11.49 -1.29 -4.77
C MET A 43 12.83 -1.61 -4.10
N GLY A 44 13.45 -2.72 -4.47
CA GLY A 44 14.55 -3.32 -3.74
C GLY A 44 14.10 -3.99 -2.43
N GLY A 45 14.95 -4.89 -1.92
CA GLY A 45 14.71 -5.60 -0.66
C GLY A 45 14.40 -7.09 -0.82
N ARG A 46 14.27 -7.77 0.31
CA ARG A 46 14.18 -9.24 0.36
C ARG A 46 12.75 -9.77 0.17
N ASP A 47 11.79 -9.15 0.85
CA ASP A 47 10.40 -9.64 0.90
C ASP A 47 9.49 -8.91 -0.09
N THR A 48 8.51 -9.64 -0.61
CA THR A 48 7.42 -9.11 -1.42
C THR A 48 6.43 -8.29 -0.58
N ILE A 49 5.61 -7.47 -1.24
CA ILE A 49 4.51 -6.75 -0.58
C ILE A 49 3.54 -7.72 0.10
N SER A 50 3.21 -8.85 -0.54
CA SER A 50 2.32 -9.85 0.04
C SER A 50 2.86 -10.43 1.35
N GLU A 51 4.17 -10.66 1.46
CA GLU A 51 4.81 -11.08 2.71
C GLU A 51 4.78 -9.97 3.76
N LYS A 52 5.00 -8.71 3.34
CA LYS A 52 4.92 -7.55 4.24
C LYS A 52 3.50 -7.33 4.77
N ILE A 53 2.46 -7.57 3.99
CA ILE A 53 1.06 -7.56 4.45
C ILE A 53 0.85 -8.67 5.49
N LYS A 54 1.23 -9.92 5.18
CA LYS A 54 1.09 -11.07 6.10
C LYS A 54 1.78 -10.83 7.45
N ASN A 55 2.96 -10.22 7.41
CA ASN A 55 3.74 -9.93 8.60
C ASN A 55 3.31 -8.66 9.33
N LYS A 56 2.27 -7.96 8.84
CA LYS A 56 1.85 -6.65 9.33
C LYS A 56 3.04 -5.69 9.39
N MET A 57 3.69 -5.48 8.27
CA MET A 57 4.86 -4.62 8.13
C MET A 57 4.67 -3.48 7.13
N ILE A 58 3.45 -3.31 6.60
CA ILE A 58 3.16 -2.16 5.73
C ILE A 58 3.24 -0.87 6.55
N THR A 59 4.07 0.05 6.07
CA THR A 59 4.18 1.43 6.54
C THR A 59 3.85 2.38 5.38
N PRO A 60 3.56 3.66 5.67
CA PRO A 60 3.34 4.66 4.63
C PRO A 60 4.47 4.75 3.60
N GLU A 61 5.73 4.59 4.03
CA GLU A 61 6.91 4.62 3.16
C GLU A 61 6.95 3.41 2.23
N ILE A 62 6.61 2.22 2.73
CA ILE A 62 6.53 1.00 1.92
C ILE A 62 5.41 1.13 0.91
N LEU A 63 4.26 1.67 1.31
CA LEU A 63 3.10 1.87 0.43
C LEU A 63 3.41 2.90 -0.67
N TYR A 64 4.09 4.00 -0.32
CA TYR A 64 4.55 4.98 -1.29
C TYR A 64 5.55 4.38 -2.30
N ALA A 65 6.54 3.63 -1.82
CA ALA A 65 7.52 2.97 -2.67
C ALA A 65 6.88 1.91 -3.57
N MET A 66 5.88 1.18 -3.07
CA MET A 66 5.07 0.24 -3.86
C MET A 66 4.34 0.94 -5.00
N ASP A 67 3.66 2.05 -4.72
CA ASP A 67 2.89 2.79 -5.73
C ASP A 67 3.82 3.32 -6.84
N LYS A 68 4.97 3.87 -6.45
CA LYS A 68 6.02 4.29 -7.40
C LYS A 68 6.53 3.14 -8.27
N ALA A 69 6.75 1.96 -7.67
CA ALA A 69 7.21 0.78 -8.38
C ALA A 69 6.17 0.29 -9.39
N ILE A 70 4.90 0.18 -8.98
CA ILE A 70 3.80 -0.20 -9.87
C ILE A 70 3.72 0.76 -11.06
N ILE A 71 3.66 2.07 -10.80
CA ILE A 71 3.58 3.09 -11.85
C ILE A 71 4.74 2.97 -12.83
N SER A 72 5.98 2.81 -12.33
CA SER A 72 7.15 2.66 -13.18
C SER A 72 7.08 1.43 -14.09
N ILE A 73 6.62 0.29 -13.56
CA ILE A 73 6.49 -0.95 -14.33
C ILE A 73 5.41 -0.80 -15.40
N LEU A 74 4.28 -0.18 -15.06
CA LEU A 74 3.18 0.05 -16.01
C LEU A 74 3.60 0.95 -17.18
N ILE A 75 4.30 2.05 -16.89
CA ILE A 75 4.83 2.94 -17.93
C ILE A 75 5.77 2.17 -18.87
N ASN A 76 6.68 1.35 -18.34
CA ASN A 76 7.58 0.56 -19.17
C ASN A 76 6.83 -0.45 -20.05
N LYS A 77 5.83 -1.15 -19.50
CA LYS A 77 4.99 -2.08 -20.28
C LYS A 77 4.22 -1.37 -21.39
N ASP A 78 3.69 -0.19 -21.12
CA ASP A 78 2.97 0.60 -22.12
C ASP A 78 3.91 1.12 -23.22
N LEU A 79 5.16 1.46 -22.88
CA LEU A 79 6.19 1.81 -23.87
C LEU A 79 6.60 0.61 -24.72
N GLU A 80 6.78 -0.57 -24.11
CA GLU A 80 7.08 -1.81 -24.83
C GLU A 80 5.96 -2.18 -25.81
N ASP A 81 4.71 -2.05 -25.39
CA ASP A 81 3.55 -2.27 -26.28
C ASP A 81 3.56 -1.31 -27.47
N ALA A 82 3.77 -0.02 -27.22
CA ALA A 82 3.83 0.99 -28.27
C ALA A 82 4.96 0.72 -29.27
N LEU A 83 6.13 0.28 -28.78
CA LEU A 83 7.28 -0.09 -29.61
C LEU A 83 7.01 -1.35 -30.45
N ASN A 84 6.32 -2.34 -29.87
CA ASN A 84 6.02 -3.61 -30.54
C ASN A 84 4.77 -3.54 -31.43
N GLY A 85 4.05 -2.41 -31.43
CA GLY A 85 2.77 -2.29 -32.11
C GLY A 85 1.69 -3.18 -31.50
N THR A 86 1.87 -3.62 -30.24
CA THR A 86 0.90 -4.42 -29.51
C THR A 86 0.01 -3.53 -28.64
N THR A 87 -1.11 -4.07 -28.19
CA THR A 87 -1.98 -3.39 -27.23
C THR A 87 -2.36 -4.39 -26.15
N TRP A 88 -2.34 -3.94 -24.90
CA TRP A 88 -2.85 -4.74 -23.80
C TRP A 88 -4.33 -5.06 -23.99
N GLU A 89 -4.73 -6.32 -23.91
CA GLU A 89 -6.13 -6.72 -24.00
C GLU A 89 -6.63 -7.20 -22.64
N TYR A 90 -7.76 -6.66 -22.20
CA TYR A 90 -8.48 -7.05 -20.99
C TYR A 90 -9.98 -6.88 -21.25
N GLU A 91 -10.84 -7.72 -20.66
CA GLU A 91 -12.30 -7.74 -20.93
C GLU A 91 -13.04 -6.41 -20.61
N GLY A 92 -12.35 -5.44 -19.99
CA GLY A 92 -12.82 -4.07 -19.79
C GLY A 92 -12.03 -2.99 -20.57
N ASN A 93 -11.14 -3.36 -21.49
CA ASN A 93 -10.31 -2.40 -22.19
C ASN A 93 -11.14 -1.61 -23.22
N ILE A 94 -11.25 -0.30 -23.00
CA ILE A 94 -11.80 0.64 -23.98
C ILE A 94 -10.67 0.97 -24.96
N GLN A 95 -10.95 0.90 -26.26
CA GLN A 95 -9.97 1.18 -27.31
C GLN A 95 -9.16 2.46 -27.01
N GLY A 96 -7.82 2.33 -27.01
CA GLY A 96 -6.89 3.44 -26.77
C GLY A 96 -6.55 3.71 -25.30
N LYS A 97 -6.97 2.86 -24.36
CA LYS A 97 -6.54 2.93 -22.96
C LYS A 97 -5.35 2.00 -22.68
N THR A 98 -4.37 2.51 -21.94
CA THR A 98 -3.14 1.79 -21.58
C THR A 98 -3.27 1.12 -20.21
N ARG A 99 -2.33 0.23 -19.84
CA ARG A 99 -2.33 -0.40 -18.52
C ARG A 99 -2.22 0.63 -17.41
N PHE A 100 -1.35 1.63 -17.60
CA PHE A 100 -1.19 2.74 -16.66
C PHE A 100 -2.51 3.51 -16.47
N TRP A 101 -3.21 3.83 -17.56
CA TRP A 101 -4.48 4.52 -17.48
C TRP A 101 -5.51 3.72 -16.66
N TYR A 102 -5.63 2.41 -16.95
CA TYR A 102 -6.56 1.54 -16.23
C TYR A 102 -6.25 1.47 -14.73
N TYR A 103 -4.96 1.31 -14.36
CA TYR A 103 -4.55 1.31 -12.96
C TYR A 103 -4.96 2.60 -12.25
N CYS A 104 -4.67 3.76 -12.85
CA CYS A 104 -5.03 5.05 -12.26
C CYS A 104 -6.55 5.23 -12.12
N ASP A 105 -7.33 4.79 -13.11
CA ASP A 105 -8.79 4.89 -13.10
C ASP A 105 -9.40 4.02 -12.00
N GLU A 106 -8.99 2.74 -11.89
CA GLU A 106 -9.50 1.83 -10.86
C GLU A 106 -9.06 2.23 -9.44
N VAL A 107 -7.83 2.69 -9.27
CA VAL A 107 -7.38 3.25 -7.98
C VAL A 107 -8.19 4.49 -7.62
N SER A 108 -8.48 5.37 -8.59
CA SER A 108 -9.28 6.57 -8.36
C SER A 108 -10.73 6.23 -7.99
N LYS A 109 -11.35 5.25 -8.67
CA LYS A 109 -12.69 4.75 -8.33
C LYS A 109 -12.74 4.20 -6.91
N TRP A 110 -11.72 3.43 -6.50
CA TRP A 110 -11.62 2.93 -5.14
C TRP A 110 -11.48 4.05 -4.11
N ILE A 111 -10.63 5.06 -4.38
CA ILE A 111 -10.49 6.26 -3.55
C ILE A 111 -11.85 6.97 -3.41
N LEU A 112 -12.55 7.20 -4.52
CA LEU A 112 -13.86 7.85 -4.51
C LEU A 112 -14.91 7.03 -3.73
N HIS A 113 -14.89 5.70 -3.85
CA HIS A 113 -15.80 4.82 -3.13
C HIS A 113 -15.61 4.88 -1.61
N LYS A 114 -14.38 5.05 -1.13
CA LYS A 114 -14.08 5.25 0.29
C LYS A 114 -14.59 6.59 0.84
N GLY A 115 -14.77 7.59 -0.03
CA GLY A 115 -15.31 8.91 0.32
C GLY A 115 -14.28 9.87 0.93
N SER A 116 -14.48 11.18 0.74
CA SER A 116 -13.52 12.22 1.15
C SER A 116 -13.23 12.21 2.65
N VAL A 117 -14.23 11.96 3.48
CA VAL A 117 -14.10 11.91 4.95
C VAL A 117 -13.08 10.86 5.38
N HIS A 118 -13.05 9.69 4.73
CA HIS A 118 -12.07 8.64 5.03
C HIS A 118 -10.64 9.10 4.73
N TRP A 119 -10.44 9.81 3.62
CA TRP A 119 -9.13 10.28 3.19
C TRP A 119 -8.63 11.47 3.99
N ASP A 120 -9.53 12.35 4.42
CA ASP A 120 -9.22 13.44 5.34
C ASP A 120 -8.77 12.89 6.69
N ASP A 121 -9.48 11.90 7.24
CA ASP A 121 -9.10 11.19 8.47
C ASP A 121 -7.76 10.48 8.33
N LEU A 122 -7.52 9.81 7.20
CA LEU A 122 -6.26 9.13 6.94
C LEU A 122 -5.10 10.12 6.78
N SER A 123 -5.29 11.22 6.05
CA SER A 123 -4.28 12.27 5.85
C SER A 123 -3.92 12.98 7.16
N ASN A 124 -4.94 13.28 7.97
CA ASN A 124 -4.76 13.82 9.32
C ASN A 124 -4.02 12.83 10.21
N SER A 125 -4.40 11.55 10.16
CA SER A 125 -3.69 10.48 10.87
C SER A 125 -2.23 10.40 10.43
N LEU A 126 -1.95 10.42 9.13
CA LEU A 126 -0.61 10.30 8.57
C LEU A 126 0.28 11.50 8.93
N SER A 127 -0.29 12.71 8.93
CA SER A 127 0.37 13.93 9.38
C SER A 127 0.64 13.91 10.89
N HIS A 128 -0.35 13.48 11.69
CA HIS A 128 -0.20 13.28 13.11
C HIS A 128 0.89 12.24 13.42
N TRP A 129 0.88 11.09 12.73
CA TRP A 129 1.89 10.05 12.88
C TRP A 129 3.28 10.50 12.45
N LYS A 130 3.42 11.27 11.36
CA LYS A 130 4.70 11.86 10.94
C LYS A 130 5.28 12.79 12.01
N ASN A 131 4.43 13.60 12.65
CA ASN A 131 4.83 14.55 13.68
C ASN A 131 5.14 13.86 15.02
N VAL A 132 4.35 12.86 15.40
CA VAL A 132 4.52 12.09 16.65
C VAL A 132 5.69 11.10 16.58
N LEU A 133 5.98 10.55 15.40
CA LEU A 133 6.96 9.48 15.20
C LEU A 133 8.19 9.93 14.40
N ALA A 134 8.48 11.23 14.45
CA ALA A 134 9.59 11.86 13.78
C ALA A 134 10.87 11.01 13.94
N TYR A 135 11.24 10.38 12.82
CA TYR A 135 12.54 9.80 12.52
C TYR A 135 12.98 8.46 13.11
N ASN A 136 12.14 7.70 13.83
CA ASN A 136 12.50 6.31 14.18
C ASN A 136 11.28 5.36 14.28
N SER A 137 10.42 5.49 13.27
CA SER A 137 9.56 4.45 12.68
C SER A 137 8.28 4.02 13.43
N VAL A 138 7.16 4.28 12.73
CA VAL A 138 5.93 3.47 12.80
C VAL A 138 6.27 1.98 12.78
N ALA A 139 7.26 1.57 11.99
CA ALA A 139 7.76 0.19 11.90
C ALA A 139 8.36 -0.34 13.23
N MET A 140 9.21 0.42 13.94
CA MET A 140 9.77 0.01 15.25
C MET A 140 8.67 -0.04 16.29
N LYS A 141 7.80 0.96 16.40
CA LYS A 141 6.67 0.90 17.35
C LYS A 141 5.69 -0.23 17.01
N LYS A 142 5.42 -0.52 15.74
CA LYS A 142 4.61 -1.69 15.32
C LYS A 142 5.31 -2.99 15.67
N SER A 143 6.63 -3.08 15.48
CA SER A 143 7.42 -4.25 15.87
C SER A 143 7.49 -4.44 17.39
N GLU A 144 7.62 -3.36 18.16
CA GLU A 144 7.64 -3.35 19.62
C GLU A 144 6.27 -3.70 20.20
N LEU A 145 5.20 -3.17 19.62
CA LEU A 145 3.82 -3.56 19.95
C LEU A 145 3.61 -5.04 19.63
N ASN A 146 3.98 -5.50 18.43
CA ASN A 146 3.88 -6.90 18.04
C ASN A 146 4.72 -7.83 18.93
N GLN A 147 5.91 -7.42 19.38
CA GLN A 147 6.73 -8.17 20.34
C GLN A 147 6.09 -8.21 21.73
N LYS A 148 5.60 -7.07 22.25
CA LYS A 148 4.85 -7.02 23.51
C LYS A 148 3.60 -7.91 23.48
N PHE A 149 2.87 -7.95 22.38
CA PHE A 149 1.69 -8.82 22.26
C PHE A 149 2.02 -10.30 22.01
N LYS A 150 3.15 -10.63 21.36
CA LYS A 150 3.65 -12.03 21.28
C LYS A 150 4.05 -12.58 22.65
N LEU A 151 4.50 -11.73 23.57
CA LEU A 151 4.80 -12.10 24.97
C LEU A 151 3.53 -12.30 25.81
N ILE A 152 2.42 -11.64 25.44
CA ILE A 152 1.09 -11.87 26.01
C ILE A 152 0.39 -12.97 25.18
N LYS A 153 0.99 -14.16 25.13
CA LYS A 153 0.18 -15.35 24.82
C LYS A 153 -0.68 -15.64 26.05
N PRO A 154 -1.99 -15.92 25.90
CA PRO A 154 -2.76 -16.40 27.03
C PRO A 154 -2.07 -17.68 27.54
N LYS A 155 -1.78 -17.74 28.85
CA LYS A 155 -1.47 -19.01 29.50
C LYS A 155 -2.64 -19.94 29.14
N LYS A 156 -2.36 -20.98 28.37
CA LYS A 156 -3.32 -22.05 28.13
C LYS A 156 -3.83 -22.50 29.50
N LYS A 157 -5.14 -22.35 29.73
CA LYS A 157 -5.83 -23.04 30.83
C LYS A 157 -5.81 -24.53 30.54
#